data_AF-A0A6B3HRS8-F1
#
_entry.id   AF-A0A6B3HRS8-F1
#
_cell.length_a   1.000
_cell.length_b   1.000
_cell.length_c   1.000
_cell.angle_alpha   90.00
_cell.angle_beta   90.00
_cell.angle_gamma   90.00
#
_symmetry.space_group_name_H-M   'P 1'
#
loop_
_entity.id
_entity.type
_entity.pdbx_description
1 polymer ?
#
loop_
_entity_poly.entity_id
_entity_poly.type
_entity_poly.pdbx_seq_one_letter_code
_entity_poly.pdbx_strand_id
1 'polypeptide(L)' 'VARDDLEDGGSWLYAETVRQIHTLTAEREAGATKVELLIPDFNAEPEQLAEVFSSRPEVLAHNVETVPRIFKR' A
#
# COMPACT_ATOMS: atom_id res chain seq x y z
N VAL A 1 -6.84 -0.49 -6.29
CA VAL A 1 -8.14 -1.21 -6.47
C VAL A 1 -8.50 -1.85 -5.14
N ALA A 2 -9.74 -1.74 -4.67
CA ALA A 2 -10.17 -2.39 -3.44
C ALA A 2 -10.36 -3.91 -3.66
N ARG A 3 -10.12 -4.70 -2.62
CA ARG A 3 -10.28 -6.17 -2.62
C ARG A 3 -11.16 -6.59 -1.46
N ASP A 4 -12.37 -6.04 -1.41
CA ASP A 4 -13.38 -6.33 -0.39
C ASP A 4 -13.86 -7.81 -0.44
N ASP A 5 -13.50 -8.53 -1.49
CA ASP A 5 -13.67 -9.98 -1.62
C ASP A 5 -12.71 -10.79 -0.72
N LEU A 6 -11.66 -10.17 -0.19
CA LEU A 6 -10.68 -10.79 0.70
C LEU A 6 -10.92 -10.36 2.16
N GLU A 7 -10.73 -11.29 3.09
CA GLU A 7 -10.89 -11.04 4.54
C GLU A 7 -10.00 -9.90 5.06
N ASP A 8 -8.81 -9.74 4.47
CA ASP A 8 -7.81 -8.74 4.84
C ASP A 8 -7.84 -7.49 3.95
N GLY A 9 -8.87 -7.34 3.10
CA GLY A 9 -8.96 -6.26 2.11
C GLY A 9 -7.83 -6.27 1.07
N GLY A 10 -7.02 -7.35 1.02
CA GLY A 10 -5.80 -7.47 0.24
C GLY A 10 -4.55 -6.86 0.89
N SER A 11 -4.59 -6.42 2.15
CA SER A 11 -3.48 -5.76 2.83
C SER A 11 -2.17 -6.55 2.81
N TRP A 12 -2.22 -7.88 3.02
CA TRP A 12 -1.04 -8.75 2.89
C TRP A 12 -0.45 -8.67 1.47
N LEU A 13 -1.28 -8.68 0.44
CA LEU A 13 -0.81 -8.65 -0.95
C LEU A 13 -0.09 -7.35 -1.28
N TYR A 14 -0.62 -6.21 -0.83
CA TYR A 14 0.04 -4.91 -0.98
C TYR A 14 1.40 -4.91 -0.26
N ALA A 15 1.42 -5.35 1.00
CA ALA A 15 2.64 -5.39 1.80
C ALA A 15 3.70 -6.35 1.21
N GLU A 16 3.27 -7.53 0.77
CA GLU A 16 4.14 -8.57 0.23
C GLU A 16 4.74 -8.14 -1.11
N THR A 17 3.99 -7.44 -1.95
CA THR A 17 4.52 -6.90 -3.20
C THR A 17 5.70 -5.97 -2.94
N VAL A 18 5.59 -5.05 -1.97
CA VAL A 18 6.68 -4.15 -1.59
C VAL A 18 7.89 -4.94 -1.04
N ARG A 19 7.65 -5.88 -0.13
CA ARG A 19 8.71 -6.74 0.45
C ARG A 19 9.48 -7.50 -0.63
N GLN A 20 8.78 -8.06 -1.62
CA GLN A 20 9.39 -8.77 -2.74
C GLN A 20 10.20 -7.85 -3.65
N ILE A 21 9.70 -6.64 -3.95
CA ILE A 21 10.48 -5.66 -4.73
C ILE A 21 11.79 -5.31 -4.01
N HIS A 22 11.75 -4.99 -2.72
CA HIS A 22 12.97 -4.70 -1.97
C HIS A 22 13.94 -5.88 -1.97
N THR A 23 13.45 -7.09 -1.69
CA THR A 23 14.27 -8.31 -1.62
C THR A 23 14.94 -8.62 -2.96
N LEU A 24 14.18 -8.61 -4.05
CA LEU A 24 14.67 -8.98 -5.38
C LEU A 24 15.57 -7.91 -6.02
N THR A 25 15.60 -6.70 -5.46
CA THR A 25 16.36 -5.57 -6.01
C THR A 25 17.54 -5.18 -5.13
N ALA A 26 17.65 -5.70 -3.90
CA ALA A 26 18.63 -5.31 -2.91
C ALA A 26 20.09 -5.39 -3.39
N GLU A 27 20.42 -6.39 -4.22
CA GLU A 27 21.78 -6.66 -4.69
C GLU A 27 22.13 -6.00 -6.03
N ARG A 28 21.23 -5.19 -6.60
CA ARG A 28 21.50 -4.48 -7.85
C ARG A 28 22.61 -3.45 -7.63
N GLU A 29 23.46 -3.25 -8.63
CA GLU A 29 24.56 -2.28 -8.59
C GLU A 29 24.07 -0.85 -8.28
N ALA A 30 22.90 -0.47 -8.82
CA ALA A 30 22.26 0.82 -8.58
C ALA A 30 21.57 0.93 -7.20
N GLY A 31 21.64 -0.12 -6.37
CA GLY A 31 20.92 -0.26 -5.10
C GLY A 31 19.50 -0.80 -5.26
N ALA A 32 18.82 -0.97 -4.12
CA ALA A 32 17.43 -1.40 -4.07
C ALA A 32 16.49 -0.43 -4.80
N THR A 33 15.50 -0.97 -5.50
CA THR A 33 14.44 -0.17 -6.13
C THR A 33 13.57 0.44 -5.04
N LYS A 34 13.41 1.77 -5.09
CA LYS A 34 12.47 2.49 -4.22
C LYS A 34 11.04 2.30 -4.69
N VAL A 35 10.11 2.19 -3.75
CA VAL A 35 8.71 1.89 -3.99
C VAL A 35 7.82 3.03 -3.49
N GLU A 36 6.95 3.51 -4.39
CA GLU A 36 5.76 4.28 -4.03
C GLU A 36 4.55 3.34 -4.10
N LEU A 37 3.76 3.30 -3.01
CA LEU A 37 2.61 2.43 -2.90
C LEU A 37 1.32 3.25 -2.77
N LEU A 38 0.50 3.25 -3.82
CA LEU A 38 -0.84 3.84 -3.83
C LEU A 38 -1.88 2.81 -3.38
N ILE A 39 -2.50 3.05 -2.23
CA ILE A 39 -3.42 2.10 -1.57
C ILE A 39 -4.89 2.55 -1.57
N PRO A 40 -5.85 1.61 -1.51
CA PRO A 40 -7.20 1.90 -1.03
C PRO A 40 -7.18 2.28 0.47
N ASP A 41 -8.32 2.61 1.04
CA ASP A 41 -8.42 3.00 2.46
C ASP A 41 -8.41 1.82 3.44
N PHE A 42 -8.59 0.58 2.95
CA PHE A 42 -8.76 -0.64 3.76
C PHE A 42 -9.87 -0.48 4.81
N ASN A 43 -10.94 0.24 4.48
CA ASN A 43 -12.02 0.61 5.41
C ASN A 43 -11.53 1.27 6.72
N ALA A 44 -10.32 1.85 6.70
CA ALA A 44 -9.62 2.38 7.86
C ALA A 44 -9.36 1.35 8.99
N GLU A 45 -9.30 0.06 8.67
CA GLU A 45 -9.00 -1.00 9.65
C GLU A 45 -7.53 -0.93 10.10
N PRO A 46 -7.24 -0.65 11.40
CA PRO A 46 -5.88 -0.38 11.86
C PRO A 46 -4.90 -1.52 11.63
N GLU A 47 -5.36 -2.77 11.73
CA GLU A 47 -4.53 -3.96 11.54
C GLU A 47 -4.10 -4.14 10.08
N GLN A 48 -5.03 -3.92 9.13
CA GLN A 48 -4.74 -3.99 7.70
C GLN A 48 -3.79 -2.85 7.27
N LEU A 49 -4.02 -1.64 7.79
CA LEU A 49 -3.12 -0.51 7.55
C LEU A 49 -1.73 -0.76 8.14
N ALA A 50 -1.64 -1.32 9.35
CA ALA A 50 -0.38 -1.69 9.97
C ALA A 50 0.40 -2.73 9.16
N GLU A 51 -0.27 -3.74 8.60
CA GLU A 51 0.35 -4.74 7.70
C GLU A 51 0.99 -4.05 6.50
N VAL A 52 0.27 -3.13 5.84
CA VAL A 52 0.80 -2.36 4.71
C VAL A 52 1.98 -1.49 5.12
N PHE A 53 1.87 -0.74 6.23
CA PHE A 53 2.95 0.14 6.69
C PHE A 53 4.22 -0.64 7.06
N SER A 54 4.07 -1.88 7.55
CA SER A 54 5.19 -2.75 7.92
C SER A 54 6.11 -3.08 6.73
N SER A 55 5.61 -2.96 5.50
CA SER A 55 6.38 -3.22 4.27
C SER A 55 7.36 -2.09 3.90
N ARG A 56 7.23 -0.92 4.54
CA ARG A 56 8.13 0.23 4.45
C ARG A 56 8.40 0.76 3.03
N PRO A 57 7.36 1.08 2.23
CA PRO A 57 7.59 1.79 0.97
C PRO A 57 8.21 3.17 1.25
N GLU A 58 9.04 3.68 0.34
CA GLU A 58 9.61 5.03 0.47
C GLU A 58 8.55 6.12 0.43
N VAL A 59 7.46 5.88 -0.29
CA VAL A 59 6.28 6.76 -0.30
C VAL A 59 5.02 5.90 -0.15
N LEU A 60 4.20 6.24 0.83
CA LEU A 60 2.85 5.71 0.95
C LEU A 60 1.87 6.79 0.48
N ALA A 61 1.08 6.46 -0.54
CA ALA A 61 0.09 7.35 -1.13
C ALA A 61 -1.32 6.82 -0.93
N HIS A 62 -2.26 7.72 -0.64
CA HIS A 62 -3.68 7.46 -0.67
C HIS A 62 -4.37 8.73 -1.18
N ASN A 63 -5.14 8.59 -2.26
CA ASN A 63 -5.80 9.72 -2.88
C ASN A 63 -7.15 9.98 -2.20
N VAL A 64 -7.38 11.21 -1.77
CA VAL A 64 -8.72 11.71 -1.40
C VAL A 64 -9.60 11.99 -2.63
N GLU A 65 -8.97 12.05 -3.81
CA GLU A 65 -9.51 12.29 -5.16
C GLU A 65 -10.17 13.65 -5.38
N THR A 66 -10.97 14.15 -4.43
CA THR A 66 -11.72 15.38 -4.62
C THR A 66 -12.06 16.08 -3.30
N VAL A 67 -12.65 17.28 -3.42
CA VAL A 67 -13.00 18.12 -2.28
C VAL A 67 -14.26 17.62 -1.55
N PRO A 68 -14.40 17.87 -0.24
CA PRO A 68 -15.54 17.40 0.57
C PRO A 68 -16.92 17.83 0.07
N ARG A 69 -17.01 18.92 -0.71
CA ARG A 69 -18.28 19.41 -1.26
C ARG A 69 -18.89 18.47 -2.31
N ILE A 70 -18.06 17.68 -3.01
CA ILE A 70 -18.54 16.77 -4.06
C ILE A 70 -18.29 15.30 -3.73
N PHE A 71 -17.46 15.00 -2.74
CA PHE A 71 -17.36 13.66 -2.16
C PHE A 71 -18.62 13.37 -1.32
N LYS A 72 -19.36 12.31 -1.66
CA LYS A 72 -20.55 11.93 -0.90
C LYS A 72 -20.11 11.33 0.43
N ARG A 73 -20.58 11.92 1.52
CA ARG A 73 -20.42 11.38 2.88
C ARG A 73 -21.44 10.30 3.16
#